data_AF-A0A392THI1-F1
#
_entry.id   AF-A0A392THI1-F1
#
_cell.length_a   1.000
_cell.length_b   1.000
_cell.length_c   1.000
_cell.angle_alpha   90.00
_cell.angle_beta   90.00
_cell.angle_gamma   90.00
#
_symmetry.space_group_name_H-M   'P 1'
#
loop_
_entity.id
_entity.type
_entity.pdbx_description
1 polymer ?
#
loop_
_entity_poly.entity_id
_entity_poly.type
_entity_poly.pdbx_seq_one_letter_code
_entity_poly.pdbx_strand_id
1 'polypeptide(L)' 'MDQAINAEEEALHNLAIFVSSEDPKTFNEAQKLDVWKKAMDQDIDAIEKNNTWELTNLPAGVNTIG' A
#
# COMPACT_ATOMS: atom_id res chain seq x y z
N MET A 1 1.39 27.86 -12.58
CA MET A 1 2.02 27.23 -11.41
C MET A 1 0.99 26.99 -10.30
N ASP A 2 0.04 27.92 -10.12
CA ASP A 2 -1.00 27.83 -9.07
C ASP A 2 -2.10 26.76 -9.27
N GLN A 3 -2.31 26.26 -10.50
CA GLN A 3 -3.33 25.22 -10.75
C GLN A 3 -2.91 23.81 -10.29
N ALA A 4 -1.61 23.55 -10.11
CA ALA A 4 -1.12 22.24 -9.67
C ALA A 4 -1.28 22.05 -8.16
N ILE A 5 -1.07 23.12 -7.38
CA ILE A 5 -1.20 23.11 -5.92
C ILE A 5 -2.64 22.79 -5.50
N ASN A 6 -3.64 23.36 -6.18
CA ASN A 6 -5.05 23.14 -5.86
C ASN A 6 -5.51 21.68 -6.12
N ALA A 7 -5.00 21.04 -7.18
CA ALA A 7 -5.36 19.67 -7.51
C ALA A 7 -4.73 18.64 -6.56
N GLU A 8 -3.47 18.87 -6.13
CA GLU A 8 -2.81 18.02 -5.14
C GLU A 8 -3.44 18.17 -3.76
N GLU A 9 -3.81 19.39 -3.37
CA GLU A 9 -4.46 19.68 -2.09
C GLU A 9 -5.89 19.10 -2.04
N GLU A 10 -6.62 19.16 -3.15
CA GLU A 10 -7.94 18.53 -3.31
C GLU A 10 -7.85 16.99 -3.32
N ALA A 11 -6.83 16.42 -3.97
CA ALA A 11 -6.56 14.98 -3.93
C ALA A 11 -6.22 14.50 -2.51
N LEU A 12 -5.41 15.27 -1.78
CA LEU A 12 -5.06 14.97 -0.40
C LEU A 12 -6.27 15.10 0.55
N HIS A 13 -7.11 16.12 0.34
CA HIS A 13 -8.36 16.28 1.08
C HIS A 13 -9.33 15.13 0.84
N ASN A 14 -9.49 14.71 -0.42
CA ASN A 14 -10.31 13.56 -0.77
C ASN A 14 -9.77 12.29 -0.12
N LEU A 15 -8.46 12.03 -0.19
CA LEU A 15 -7.84 10.88 0.47
C LEU A 15 -8.09 10.88 1.98
N ALA A 16 -7.98 12.03 2.64
CA ALA A 16 -8.24 12.17 4.07
C ALA A 16 -9.69 11.89 4.47
N ILE A 17 -10.65 12.09 3.57
CA ILE A 17 -12.06 11.72 3.78
C ILE A 17 -12.28 10.21 3.61
N PHE A 18 -11.53 9.55 2.73
CA PHE A 18 -11.67 8.12 2.46
C PHE A 18 -10.96 7.22 3.48
N VAL A 19 -9.90 7.71 4.14
CA VAL A 19 -9.28 6.98 5.25
C VAL A 19 -10.20 7.11 6.47
N SER A 20 -10.93 6.04 6.76
CA SER A 20 -11.81 6.04 7.92
C SER A 20 -10.98 6.13 9.20
N SER A 21 -11.52 6.71 10.27
CA SER A 21 -10.86 6.64 11.59
C SER A 21 -10.70 5.21 12.10
N GLU A 22 -11.40 4.25 11.48
CA GLU A 22 -11.44 2.83 11.82
C GLU A 22 -10.40 2.02 11.03
N ASP A 23 -9.79 2.60 10.00
CA ASP A 23 -8.77 1.94 9.20
C ASP A 23 -7.48 1.78 10.00
N PRO A 24 -6.79 0.62 9.87
CA PRO A 24 -5.51 0.42 10.52
C PRO A 24 -4.48 1.39 9.96
N LYS A 25 -3.72 2.03 10.85
CA LYS A 25 -2.69 3.01 10.47
C LYS A 25 -1.30 2.40 10.46
N THR A 26 -1.17 1.20 11.00
CA THR A 26 0.08 0.44 11.07
C THR A 26 -0.10 -0.97 10.55
N PHE A 27 0.99 -1.56 10.05
CA PHE A 27 1.03 -2.97 9.68
C PHE A 27 0.57 -3.87 10.84
N ASN A 28 0.98 -3.58 12.08
CA ASN A 28 0.64 -4.36 13.26
C ASN A 28 -0.86 -4.35 13.61
N GLU A 29 -1.59 -3.32 13.20
CA GLU A 29 -3.05 -3.28 13.30
C GLU A 29 -3.69 -4.02 12.14
N ALA A 30 -3.25 -3.75 10.91
CA ALA A 30 -3.80 -4.34 9.69
C ALA A 30 -3.65 -5.87 9.67
N GLN A 31 -2.49 -6.40 10.06
CA GLN A 31 -2.20 -7.84 10.05
C GLN A 31 -3.11 -8.65 10.99
N LYS A 32 -3.83 -8.00 11.91
CA LYS A 32 -4.79 -8.68 12.79
C LYS A 32 -6.18 -8.82 12.16
N LEU A 33 -6.45 -8.07 11.08
CA LEU A 33 -7.74 -8.02 10.42
C LEU A 33 -7.75 -8.93 9.18
N ASP A 34 -8.67 -9.89 9.14
CA ASP A 34 -8.71 -10.88 8.05
C ASP A 34 -9.06 -10.27 6.69
N VAL A 35 -9.78 -9.15 6.66
CA VAL A 35 -10.05 -8.41 5.41
C VAL A 35 -8.75 -7.90 4.77
N TRP A 36 -7.82 -7.41 5.59
CA TRP A 36 -6.54 -6.89 5.13
C TRP A 36 -5.58 -8.02 4.72
N LYS A 37 -5.59 -9.14 5.44
CA LYS A 37 -4.84 -10.34 5.01
C LYS A 37 -5.31 -10.84 3.65
N LYS A 38 -6.62 -11.00 3.46
CA LYS A 38 -7.19 -11.46 2.19
C LYS A 38 -6.89 -10.51 1.03
N ALA A 39 -6.94 -9.21 1.27
CA ALA A 39 -6.57 -8.22 0.26
C ALA A 39 -5.08 -8.36 -0.12
N MET A 40 -4.19 -8.52 0.86
CA MET A 40 -2.76 -8.74 0.61
C MET A 40 -2.49 -10.04 -0.16
N ASP A 41 -3.18 -11.12 0.19
CA ASP A 41 -3.07 -12.40 -0.54
C ASP A 41 -3.48 -12.23 -2.02
N GLN A 42 -4.56 -11.48 -2.28
CA GLN A 42 -5.02 -11.19 -3.65
C GLN A 42 -4.01 -10.34 -4.43
N ASP A 43 -3.38 -9.36 -3.79
CA ASP A 43 -2.34 -8.54 -4.41
C ASP A 43 -1.10 -9.38 -4.76
N ILE A 44 -0.65 -10.26 -3.84
CA ILE A 44 0.46 -11.18 -4.09
C ILE A 44 0.13 -12.10 -5.28
N ASP A 45 -1.05 -12.72 -5.29
CA ASP A 45 -1.51 -13.57 -6.40
C ASP A 45 -1.49 -12.83 -7.75
N ALA A 46 -1.86 -11.55 -7.76
CA ALA A 46 -1.86 -10.73 -8.97
C ALA A 46 -0.44 -10.40 -9.43
N ILE A 47 0.47 -10.11 -8.50
CA ILE A 47 1.89 -9.87 -8.80
C ILE A 47 2.53 -11.11 -9.42
N GLU A 48 2.29 -12.29 -8.83
CA GLU A 48 2.81 -13.56 -9.33
C GLU A 48 2.26 -13.88 -10.73
N LYS A 49 0.95 -13.70 -10.96
CA LYS A 49 0.33 -13.94 -12.28
C LYS A 49 0.92 -13.07 -13.39
N ASN A 50 1.32 -11.84 -13.07
CA ASN A 50 1.87 -10.91 -14.05
C ASN A 50 3.36 -11.14 -14.34
N ASN A 51 4.04 -12.03 -13.60
CA ASN A 51 5.49 -12.30 -13.69
C ASN A 51 6.34 -11.03 -13.61
N THR A 52 5.83 -9.97 -12.97
CA THR A 52 6.53 -8.67 -12.92
C THR A 52 7.55 -8.64 -11.78
N TRP A 53 7.40 -9.50 -10.78
CA TRP A 53 8.29 -9.60 -9.62
C TRP A 53 8.63 -11.07 -9.36
N GLU A 54 9.88 -11.32 -8.97
CA GLU A 54 10.36 -12.63 -8.52
C GLU A 54 10.89 -12.49 -7.09
N LEU A 55 10.51 -13.43 -6.22
CA LEU A 55 11.07 -13.49 -4.87
C LEU A 55 12.54 -13.89 -4.96
N THR A 56 13.44 -13.02 -4.48
CA THR A 56 14.88 -13.25 -4.53
C THR A 56 15.52 -13.09 -3.17
N ASN A 57 16.72 -13.64 -3.03
CA ASN A 57 17.53 -13.41 -1.83
C ASN A 57 17.97 -11.96 -1.78
N LEU A 58 17.85 -11.34 -0.60
CA LEU A 58 18.31 -9.97 -0.40
C LEU A 58 19.82 -9.87 -0.67
N PRO A 59 20.26 -9.02 -1.63
CA PRO A 59 21.67 -8.78 -1.86
C PRO A 59 22.32 -8.06 -0.67
N ALA A 60 23.62 -8.31 -0.45
CA ALA A 60 24.35 -7.67 0.64
C ALA A 60 24.32 -6.13 0.51
N GLY A 61 23.97 -5.45 1.61
CA GLY A 61 23.93 -3.99 1.68
C GLY A 61 22.67 -3.34 1.12
N VAL A 62 21.65 -4.11 0.76
CA VAL A 62 20.36 -3.61 0.28
C VAL A 62 19.31 -3.73 1.39
N ASN A 63 18.35 -2.81 1.42
CA ASN A 63 17.21 -2.89 2.32
C ASN A 63 16.14 -3.83 1.75
N THR A 64 15.57 -4.69 2.59
CA THR A 64 14.37 -5.44 2.23
C THR A 64 13.20 -4.48 2.03
N ILE A 65 12.39 -4.72 1.02
CA ILE A 65 11.08 -4.09 0.88
C ILE A 65 10.05 -5.11 1.36
N GLY A 66 9.25 -4.73 2.35
CA GLY A 66 8.24 -5.57 2.99
C GLY A 66 7.48 -4.78 4.04
#